data_AF-A0A0C2C6Y7-F1
#
_entry.id   AF-A0A0C2C6Y7-F1
#
_cell.length_a   1.000
_cell.length_b   1.000
_cell.length_c   1.000
_cell.angle_alpha   90.00
_cell.angle_beta   90.00
_cell.angle_gamma   90.00
#
_symmetry.space_group_name_H-M   'P 1'
#
loop_
_entity.id
_entity.type
_entity.pdbx_description
1 polymer ?
#
loop_
_entity_poly.entity_id
_entity_poly.type
_entity_poly.pdbx_seq_one_letter_code
_entity_poly.pdbx_strand_id
1 'polypeptide(L)'
;TLMKNYSAIVRPVRNPNKVLTVSMKVFLQQILNVDEQDQVIEVNAWLKYIWNDYRLRWRPLAFDNISSVRFPGDEQQIWQPDILLYNRHGIPSVEPHIQKERCYGED
;
A
#
# COMPACT_ATOMS: atom_id res chain seq x y z
N THR A 1 -0.03 0.66 -23.23
CA THR A 1 0.04 1.54 -22.04
C THR A 1 -0.14 0.69 -20.79
N LEU A 2 0.48 1.06 -19.67
CA LEU A 2 0.61 0.23 -18.44
C LEU A 2 -0.72 -0.32 -17.91
N MET A 3 -1.81 0.43 -18.06
CA MET A 3 -3.14 0.04 -17.57
C MET A 3 -3.94 -0.85 -18.54
N LYS A 4 -3.44 -1.05 -19.77
CA LYS A 4 -4.12 -1.91 -20.74
C LYS A 4 -4.07 -3.35 -20.25
N ASN A 5 -5.24 -3.96 -20.02
CA ASN A 5 -5.41 -5.31 -19.49
C ASN A 5 -4.85 -5.50 -18.07
N TYR A 6 -4.69 -4.42 -17.30
CA TYR A 6 -4.39 -4.53 -15.88
C TYR A 6 -5.66 -4.80 -15.09
N SER A 7 -5.63 -5.77 -14.16
CA SER A 7 -6.71 -6.04 -13.23
C SER A 7 -6.20 -5.88 -11.80
N ALA A 8 -6.82 -4.94 -11.07
CA ALA A 8 -6.50 -4.63 -9.68
C ALA A 8 -6.98 -5.69 -8.69
N ILE A 9 -7.90 -6.58 -9.10
CA ILE A 9 -8.42 -7.66 -8.25
C ILE A 9 -7.42 -8.83 -8.18
N VAL A 10 -6.59 -8.98 -9.22
CA VAL A 10 -5.67 -10.11 -9.32
C VAL A 10 -4.35 -9.81 -8.63
N ARG A 11 -3.97 -10.69 -7.69
CA ARG A 11 -2.68 -10.65 -6.98
C ARG A 11 -1.50 -10.63 -7.98
N PRO A 12 -0.57 -9.65 -7.88
CA PRO A 12 0.48 -9.45 -8.86
C PRO A 12 1.66 -10.42 -8.71
N VAL A 13 1.43 -11.72 -8.92
CA VAL A 13 2.49 -12.73 -8.97
C VAL A 13 2.54 -13.42 -10.32
N ARG A 14 3.76 -13.73 -10.80
CA ARG A 14 3.95 -14.50 -12.04
C ARG A 14 3.62 -15.97 -11.86
N ASN A 15 3.99 -16.54 -10.72
CA ASN A 15 3.72 -17.92 -10.36
C ASN A 15 2.75 -17.94 -9.17
N PRO A 16 1.55 -18.52 -9.30
CA PRO A 16 0.57 -18.62 -8.22
C PRO A 16 1.13 -19.27 -6.94
N ASN A 17 2.10 -20.19 -7.09
CA ASN A 17 2.72 -20.92 -5.98
C ASN A 17 3.80 -20.09 -5.24
N LYS A 18 4.12 -18.88 -5.72
CA LYS A 18 5.08 -17.99 -5.06
C LYS A 18 4.34 -16.94 -4.22
N VAL A 19 4.99 -16.56 -3.12
CA VAL A 19 4.49 -15.52 -2.21
C VAL A 19 4.70 -14.13 -2.80
N LEU A 20 3.84 -13.20 -2.41
CA LEU A 20 4.03 -11.76 -2.66
C LEU A 20 4.44 -11.13 -1.34
N THR A 21 5.67 -10.62 -1.27
CA THR A 21 6.15 -9.93 -0.07
C THR A 21 5.58 -8.52 -0.04
N VAL A 22 4.81 -8.21 1.02
CA VAL A 22 4.33 -6.86 1.32
C VAL A 22 5.06 -6.39 2.56
N SER A 23 5.86 -5.33 2.42
CA SER A 23 6.51 -4.66 3.55
C SER A 23 5.62 -3.54 4.06
N MET A 24 5.38 -3.51 5.36
CA MET A 24 4.59 -2.48 6.02
C MET A 24 5.50 -1.64 6.91
N LYS A 25 5.30 -0.32 6.90
CA LYS A 25 5.87 0.61 7.87
C LYS A 25 4.74 1.38 8.55
N VAL A 26 4.83 1.51 9.87
CA VAL A 26 3.92 2.29 10.69
C VAL A 26 4.65 3.53 11.16
N PHE A 27 4.08 4.70 10.90
CA PHE A 27 4.59 5.98 11.38
C PHE A 27 3.58 6.56 12.36
N LEU A 28 3.80 6.30 13.65
CA LEU A 28 3.01 6.91 14.72
C LEU A 28 3.24 8.43 14.68
N GLN A 29 2.17 9.19 14.46
CA GLN A 29 2.22 10.65 14.47
C GLN A 29 2.01 11.15 15.89
N GLN A 30 0.92 10.71 16.52
CA GLN A 30 0.48 11.20 17.82
C GLN A 30 -0.33 10.14 18.56
N ILE A 31 -0.24 10.16 19.90
CA ILE A 31 -1.17 9.49 20.80
C ILE A 31 -2.24 10.52 21.16
N LEU A 32 -3.50 10.22 20.89
CA LEU A 32 -4.63 11.12 21.11
C LEU A 32 -5.20 10.94 22.52
N ASN A 33 -5.38 9.69 22.95
CA ASN A 33 -5.91 9.34 24.26
C ASN A 33 -5.42 7.96 24.72
N VAL A 34 -5.37 7.75 26.03
CA VAL A 34 -5.11 6.46 26.68
C VAL A 34 -6.17 6.29 27.77
N ASP A 35 -7.05 5.31 27.58
CA ASP A 35 -7.99 4.88 28.60
C ASP A 35 -7.47 3.61 29.26
N GLU A 36 -6.94 3.75 30.48
CA GLU A 36 -6.38 2.64 31.24
C GLU A 36 -7.45 1.72 31.83
N GLN A 37 -8.66 2.24 32.09
CA GLN A 37 -9.76 1.45 32.65
C GLN A 37 -10.33 0.52 31.58
N ASP A 38 -10.55 1.04 30.37
CA ASP A 38 -11.09 0.29 29.25
C ASP A 38 -9.99 -0.37 28.38
N GLN A 39 -8.71 -0.16 28.70
CA GLN A 39 -7.55 -0.67 27.97
C GLN A 39 -7.53 -0.27 26.48
N VAL A 40 -7.89 0.98 26.18
CA VAL A 40 -7.98 1.52 24.82
C VAL A 40 -6.93 2.61 24.61
N ILE A 41 -6.24 2.58 23.47
CA ILE A 41 -5.35 3.66 23.03
C ILE A 41 -5.86 4.19 21.70
N GLU A 42 -6.07 5.50 21.63
CA GLU A 42 -6.41 6.20 20.41
C GLU A 42 -5.15 6.86 19.82
N VAL A 43 -4.83 6.56 18.56
CA VAL A 43 -3.61 7.06 17.89
C VAL A 43 -3.90 7.60 16.50
N ASN A 44 -3.12 8.60 16.10
CA ASN A 44 -3.00 9.01 14.71
C ASN A 44 -1.71 8.42 14.14
N ALA A 45 -1.81 7.63 13.08
CA ALA A 45 -0.66 6.98 12.45
C ALA A 45 -0.81 6.93 10.93
N TRP A 46 0.33 6.98 10.23
CA TRP A 46 0.39 6.74 8.78
C TRP A 46 0.88 5.33 8.51
N LEU A 47 0.25 4.67 7.54
CA LEU A 47 0.62 3.33 7.12
C LEU A 47 1.19 3.39 5.70
N LYS A 48 2.40 2.86 5.53
CA LYS A 48 3.07 2.75 4.23
C LYS A 48 3.23 1.28 3.87
N TYR A 49 2.74 0.92 2.69
CA TYR A 49 2.84 -0.42 2.15
C TYR A 49 3.71 -0.41 0.90
N ILE A 50 4.61 -1.39 0.81
CA ILE A 50 5.57 -1.54 -0.28
C ILE A 50 5.50 -2.99 -0.77
N TRP A 51 5.20 -3.19 -2.05
CA TRP A 51 5.17 -4.50 -2.71
C TRP A 51 5.76 -4.38 -4.11
N ASN A 52 6.01 -5.47 -4.84
CA ASN A 52 6.47 -5.42 -6.24
C ASN A 52 5.40 -6.00 -7.18
N ASP A 53 5.15 -5.36 -8.33
CA ASP A 53 4.18 -5.80 -9.33
C ASP A 53 4.90 -5.88 -10.67
N TYR A 54 4.96 -7.09 -11.22
CA TYR A 54 5.68 -7.34 -12.46
C TYR A 54 5.00 -6.73 -13.69
N ARG A 55 3.69 -6.46 -13.63
CA ARG A 55 2.89 -5.91 -14.74
C ARG A 55 3.09 -4.41 -14.91
N LEU A 56 3.51 -3.73 -13.84
CA LEU A 56 3.72 -2.29 -13.84
C LEU A 56 5.18 -1.92 -14.15
N ARG A 57 5.99 -2.82 -14.72
CA ARG A 57 7.38 -2.53 -15.10
C ARG A 57 7.45 -1.95 -16.52
N TRP A 58 8.29 -0.95 -16.73
CA TRP A 58 8.61 -0.41 -18.06
C TRP A 58 10.11 -0.09 -18.17
N ARG A 59 10.60 0.11 -19.40
CA ARG A 59 11.96 0.60 -19.65
C ARG A 59 11.93 2.14 -19.64
N PRO A 60 12.63 2.84 -18.73
CA PRO A 60 12.62 4.30 -18.67
C PRO A 60 13.06 4.96 -19.99
N LEU A 61 14.04 4.37 -20.67
CA LEU A 61 14.54 4.85 -21.98
C LEU A 61 13.45 4.92 -23.07
N ALA A 62 12.36 4.16 -22.95
CA ALA A 62 11.26 4.17 -23.90
C ALA A 62 10.21 5.27 -23.60
N PHE A 63 10.36 5.98 -22.48
CA PHE A 63 9.43 6.98 -21.97
C PHE A 63 10.21 8.16 -21.38
N ASP A 64 11.11 8.76 -22.15
CA ASP A 64 11.89 9.96 -21.77
C ASP A 64 12.56 9.88 -20.38
N ASN A 65 13.08 8.71 -20.03
CA ASN A 65 13.70 8.42 -18.73
C ASN A 65 12.79 8.59 -17.51
N ILE A 66 11.47 8.53 -17.69
CA ILE A 66 10.52 8.51 -16.58
C ILE A 66 10.72 7.21 -15.79
N SER A 67 11.11 7.33 -14.52
CA SER A 67 11.37 6.21 -13.61
C SER A 67 10.28 5.99 -12.55
N SER A 68 9.39 6.98 -12.37
CA SER A 68 8.32 6.93 -11.38
C SER A 68 7.06 7.59 -11.90
N VAL A 69 5.92 6.95 -11.63
CA VAL A 69 4.58 7.45 -11.95
C VAL A 69 3.71 7.30 -10.71
N ARG A 70 2.86 8.29 -10.44
CA ARG A 70 1.92 8.27 -9.34
C ARG A 70 0.52 7.96 -9.88
N PHE A 71 -0.19 7.08 -9.20
CA PHE A 71 -1.58 6.78 -9.48
C PHE A 71 -2.47 7.36 -8.38
N PRO A 72 -3.66 7.86 -8.71
CA PRO A 72 -4.67 8.24 -7.72
C PRO A 72 -4.98 7.08 -6.76
N GLY A 73 -5.12 7.39 -5.47
CA GLY A 73 -5.30 6.39 -4.42
C GLY A 73 -6.73 5.90 -4.26
N ASP A 74 -7.67 6.75 -4.64
CA ASP A 74 -9.12 6.74 -4.48
C ASP A 74 -9.86 5.77 -5.42
N GLU A 75 -9.31 5.46 -6.60
CA GLU A 75 -10.03 4.70 -7.63
C GLU A 75 -9.68 3.19 -7.71
N GLN A 76 -8.98 2.62 -6.71
CA GLN A 76 -8.48 1.22 -6.70
C GLN A 76 -7.90 0.74 -8.06
N GLN A 77 -7.24 1.63 -8.81
CA GLN A 77 -6.75 1.34 -10.17
C GLN A 77 -5.62 0.31 -10.20
N ILE A 78 -4.91 0.15 -9.08
CA ILE A 78 -3.84 -0.83 -8.90
C ILE A 78 -4.21 -1.81 -7.79
N TRP A 79 -3.72 -3.04 -7.88
CA TRP A 79 -3.89 -4.01 -6.80
C TRP A 79 -3.29 -3.47 -5.50
N GLN A 80 -4.00 -3.66 -4.39
CA GLN A 80 -3.57 -3.27 -3.05
C GLN A 80 -3.79 -4.45 -2.10
N PRO A 81 -2.96 -4.62 -1.06
CA PRO A 81 -3.21 -5.63 -0.05
C PRO A 81 -4.40 -5.22 0.83
N ASP A 82 -5.23 -6.21 1.19
CA ASP A 82 -6.26 -6.03 2.21
C ASP A 82 -5.61 -6.12 3.59
N ILE A 83 -5.69 -5.05 4.38
CA ILE A 83 -5.07 -4.96 5.70
C ILE A 83 -6.14 -4.71 6.75
N LEU A 84 -6.10 -5.48 7.84
CA LEU A 84 -7.03 -5.39 8.96
C LEU A 84 -6.26 -5.21 10.27
N LEU A 85 -6.74 -4.30 11.12
CA LEU A 85 -6.31 -4.20 12.50
C LEU A 85 -7.14 -5.16 13.37
N TYR A 86 -6.50 -6.21 13.90
CA TYR A 86 -7.17 -7.23 14.70
C TYR A 86 -7.64 -6.69 16.06
N ASN A 87 -6.78 -5.96 16.76
CA ASN A 87 -7.05 -5.36 18.06
C ASN A 87 -7.67 -3.96 17.90
N ARG A 88 -8.75 -3.85 17.11
CA ARG A 88 -9.47 -2.58 16.95
C ARG A 88 -10.55 -2.45 18.01
N HIS A 89 -10.64 -1.27 18.61
CA HIS A 89 -11.79 -0.86 19.43
C HIS A 89 -12.56 0.20 18.64
N GLY A 90 -13.78 -0.12 18.18
CA GLY A 90 -14.61 0.79 17.38
C GLY A 90 -14.32 0.84 15.87
N ILE A 91 -14.95 1.81 15.18
CA ILE A 91 -14.80 2.08 13.75
C ILE A 91 -13.78 3.22 13.57
N PRO A 92 -12.83 3.14 12.61
CA PRO A 92 -11.89 4.23 12.36
C PRO A 92 -12.62 5.53 12.01
N SER A 93 -12.27 6.63 12.65
CA SER A 93 -12.77 7.97 12.32
C SER A 93 -12.19 8.50 11.01
N VAL A 94 -11.03 8.00 10.57
CA VAL A 94 -10.37 8.30 9.30
C VAL A 94 -9.78 7.01 8.74
N GLU A 95 -9.95 6.75 7.44
CA GLU A 95 -9.21 5.67 6.76
C GLU A 95 -7.71 5.96 6.82
N PRO A 96 -6.85 4.95 7.03
CA PRO A 96 -5.41 5.17 7.06
C PRO A 96 -4.96 5.82 5.74
N HIS A 97 -4.27 6.95 5.82
CA HIS A 97 -3.71 7.60 4.64
C HIS A 97 -2.65 6.68 4.01
N ILE A 98 -3.00 6.06 2.88
CA ILE A 98 -2.12 5.14 2.16
C ILE A 98 -1.20 5.94 1.25
N GLN A 99 0.04 6.18 1.69
CA GLN A 99 1.09 6.68 0.79
C GLN A 99 1.72 5.51 0.03
N LYS A 100 1.40 5.43 -1.26
CA LYS A 100 1.99 4.47 -2.19
C LYS A 100 3.30 5.04 -2.72
N GLU A 101 4.41 4.62 -2.14
CA GLU A 101 5.72 4.90 -2.74
C GLU A 101 6.39 3.58 -3.07
N ARG A 102 6.75 3.43 -4.35
CA ARG A 102 7.57 2.32 -4.82
C ARG A 102 8.75 2.88 -5.57
N CYS A 103 9.94 2.61 -5.06
CA CYS A 103 11.19 2.73 -5.77
C CYS A 103 11.46 1.41 -6.48
N TYR A 104 11.87 1.47 -7.75
CA TYR A 104 12.34 0.31 -8.48
C TYR A 104 13.74 -0.05 -8.00
N GLY A 105 13.90 -1.28 -7.51
CA GLY A 105 15.18 -1.95 -7.37
C GLY A 105 15.49 -2.69 -8.66
N GLU A 106 16.70 -2.46 -9.15
CA GLU A 106 17.36 -3.08 -10.28
C GLU A 106 17.39 -4.61 -10.15
N ASP A 107 17.24 -5.29 -11.29
CA ASP A 107 18.11 -6.40 -11.67
C ASP A 107 18.82 -5.97 -12.96
#